data_AF-L1IBM4-F1
#
_entry.id   AF-L1IBM4-F1
#
_cell.length_a   1.000
_cell.length_b   1.000
_cell.length_c   1.000
_cell.angle_alpha   90.00
_cell.angle_beta   90.00
_cell.angle_gamma   90.00
#
_symmetry.space_group_name_H-M   'P 1'
#
loop_
_entity.id
_entity.type
_entity.pdbx_description
1 polymer ?
#
loop_
_entity_poly.entity_id
_entity_poly.type
_entity_poly.pdbx_seq_one_letter_code
_entity_poly.pdbx_strand_id
1 'polypeptide(L)'
;MSGYSFPVLENREILECMSELGCAMTEEQLVKPSPDHITRVMEQLLDIFMGFSADDNAQMRFSGIDVFDHPELHEFSVGQLAFNRSIMKLMQASGVHDFSHKDLSKPEYPRIRKIFSAVINFAKFREEKVSTFEQFVEATENLQNEKSVVDNKFEELTVQLHQLRAQRKQEEPIIQGLQQENEKMEEQIKSLNVEQSNLKAKIHEMKQHRQELSDKRDHDQFALLTLKTEVSKL
;
A
#
# COMPACT_ATOMS: atom_id res chain seq x y z
N MET A 1 -13.73 -26.27 -50.00
CA MET A 1 -12.49 -25.46 -49.96
C MET A 1 -12.53 -24.65 -48.67
N SER A 2 -11.90 -25.14 -47.60
CA SER A 2 -11.79 -24.41 -46.34
C SER A 2 -10.75 -23.30 -46.50
N GLY A 3 -11.19 -22.13 -46.94
CA GLY A 3 -10.35 -20.93 -46.95
C GLY A 3 -10.02 -20.53 -45.52
N TYR A 4 -8.76 -20.20 -45.26
CA TYR A 4 -8.35 -19.60 -44.00
C TYR A 4 -9.09 -18.26 -43.80
N SER A 5 -9.28 -17.84 -42.55
CA SER A 5 -9.99 -16.60 -42.19
C SER A 5 -9.16 -15.32 -42.40
N PHE A 6 -7.93 -15.44 -42.91
CA PHE A 6 -6.98 -14.35 -43.08
C PHE A 6 -6.47 -14.29 -44.53
N PRO A 7 -6.07 -13.10 -45.03
CA PRO A 7 -5.50 -12.94 -46.35
C PRO A 7 -4.10 -13.56 -46.44
N VAL A 8 -3.74 -14.12 -47.59
CA VAL A 8 -2.37 -14.61 -47.85
C VAL A 8 -1.57 -13.52 -48.55
N LEU A 9 -0.60 -12.96 -47.83
CA LEU A 9 0.17 -11.78 -48.22
C LEU A 9 1.25 -12.09 -49.26
N GLU A 10 1.60 -11.12 -50.09
CA GLU A 10 2.70 -11.27 -51.06
C GLU A 10 4.06 -11.33 -50.35
N ASN A 11 5.07 -11.91 -51.01
CA ASN A 11 6.40 -12.07 -50.39
C ASN A 11 6.96 -10.74 -49.90
N ARG A 12 6.85 -9.69 -50.71
CA ARG A 12 7.31 -8.36 -50.35
C ARG A 12 6.66 -7.86 -49.06
N GLU A 13 5.34 -7.97 -48.95
CA GLU A 13 4.60 -7.53 -47.75
C GLU A 13 5.01 -8.34 -46.52
N ILE A 14 5.23 -9.65 -46.68
CA ILE A 14 5.72 -10.51 -45.59
C ILE A 14 7.10 -10.03 -45.12
N LEU A 15 8.02 -9.75 -46.03
CA LEU A 15 9.38 -9.30 -45.68
C LEU A 15 9.35 -7.94 -44.96
N GLU A 16 8.55 -7.00 -45.45
CA GLU A 16 8.37 -5.67 -44.84
C GLU A 16 7.81 -5.82 -43.41
N CYS A 17 6.67 -6.49 -43.23
CA CYS A 17 6.06 -6.67 -41.91
C CYS A 17 6.92 -7.50 -40.95
N MET A 18 7.60 -8.55 -41.43
CA MET A 18 8.49 -9.34 -40.59
C MET A 18 9.71 -8.53 -40.14
N SER A 19 10.20 -7.61 -40.97
CA SER A 19 11.25 -6.67 -40.58
C SER A 19 10.77 -5.66 -39.52
N GLU A 20 9.55 -5.14 -39.65
CA GLU A 20 8.94 -4.25 -38.65
C GLU A 20 8.75 -4.94 -37.30
N LEU A 21 8.43 -6.24 -37.31
CA LEU A 21 8.35 -7.08 -36.12
C LEU A 21 9.74 -7.47 -35.55
N GLY A 22 10.85 -7.06 -36.18
CA GLY A 22 12.20 -7.41 -35.72
C GLY A 22 12.66 -8.82 -36.10
N CYS A 23 11.90 -9.52 -36.96
CA CYS A 23 12.17 -10.87 -37.48
C CYS A 23 12.62 -10.82 -38.95
N ALA A 24 13.54 -9.92 -39.29
CA ALA A 24 13.94 -9.68 -40.67
C ALA A 24 14.49 -10.95 -41.35
N MET A 25 14.05 -11.19 -42.59
CA MET A 25 14.48 -12.32 -43.42
C MET A 25 14.66 -11.87 -44.87
N THR A 26 15.39 -12.64 -45.66
CA THR A 26 15.55 -12.37 -47.10
C THR A 26 14.49 -13.10 -47.93
N GLU A 27 14.25 -12.65 -49.15
CA GLU A 27 13.33 -13.33 -50.07
C GLU A 27 13.78 -14.78 -50.35
N GLU A 28 15.08 -15.02 -50.45
CA GLU A 28 15.63 -16.37 -50.62
C GLU A 28 15.32 -17.28 -49.43
N GLN A 29 15.41 -16.76 -48.21
CA GLN A 29 15.08 -17.50 -46.99
C GLN A 29 13.59 -17.83 -46.89
N LEU A 30 12.72 -16.95 -47.42
CA LEU A 30 11.29 -17.22 -47.49
C LEU A 30 10.95 -18.27 -48.55
N VAL A 31 11.52 -18.15 -49.76
CA VAL A 31 11.27 -19.06 -50.90
C VAL A 31 11.92 -20.43 -50.70
N LYS A 32 13.07 -20.49 -50.04
CA LYS A 32 13.80 -21.72 -49.68
C LYS A 32 14.00 -21.76 -48.17
N PRO A 33 12.93 -22.02 -47.40
CA PRO A 33 13.02 -22.01 -45.95
C PRO A 33 13.92 -23.14 -45.46
N SER A 34 14.88 -22.82 -44.59
CA SER A 34 15.67 -23.82 -43.87
C SER A 34 15.03 -24.11 -42.51
N PRO A 35 15.02 -25.37 -42.04
CA PRO A 35 14.48 -25.73 -40.72
C PRO A 35 15.03 -24.87 -39.59
N ASP A 36 16.34 -24.64 -39.57
CA ASP A 36 17.02 -23.85 -38.55
C ASP A 36 16.57 -22.38 -38.56
N HIS A 37 16.43 -21.78 -39.74
CA HIS A 37 16.03 -20.38 -39.86
C HIS A 37 14.57 -20.20 -39.45
N ILE A 38 13.66 -21.06 -39.93
CA ILE A 38 12.25 -21.00 -39.55
C ILE A 38 12.08 -21.20 -38.05
N THR A 39 12.81 -22.15 -37.46
CA THR A 39 12.75 -22.36 -36.00
C THR A 39 13.16 -21.11 -35.24
N ARG A 40 14.26 -20.45 -35.62
CA ARG A 40 14.69 -19.19 -34.99
C ARG A 40 13.68 -18.07 -35.14
N VAL A 41 13.09 -17.91 -36.32
CA VAL A 41 12.04 -16.90 -36.55
C VAL A 41 10.81 -17.20 -35.68
N MET A 42 10.41 -18.48 -35.55
CA MET A 42 9.30 -18.86 -34.67
C MET A 42 9.62 -18.62 -33.19
N GLU A 43 10.85 -18.83 -32.75
CA GLU A 43 11.31 -18.47 -31.40
C GLU A 43 11.22 -16.95 -31.16
N GLN A 44 11.66 -16.13 -32.12
CA GLN A 44 11.53 -14.67 -32.03
C GLN A 44 10.06 -14.23 -31.95
N LEU A 45 9.18 -14.82 -32.77
CA LEU A 45 7.75 -14.52 -32.72
C LEU A 45 7.11 -14.94 -31.38
N LEU A 46 7.53 -16.05 -30.80
CA LEU A 46 7.08 -16.46 -29.47
C LEU A 46 7.50 -15.47 -28.38
N ASP A 47 8.71 -14.96 -28.45
CA ASP A 47 9.20 -13.93 -27.52
C ASP A 47 8.35 -12.65 -27.65
N ILE A 48 8.14 -12.17 -28.89
CA ILE A 48 7.37 -10.94 -29.17
C ILE A 48 5.90 -11.01 -28.72
N PHE A 49 5.24 -12.15 -28.94
CA PHE A 49 3.80 -12.28 -28.70
C PHE A 49 3.44 -12.91 -27.35
N MET A 50 4.32 -13.73 -26.79
CA MET A 50 4.05 -14.48 -25.57
C MET A 50 5.06 -14.20 -24.44
N GLY A 51 6.11 -13.42 -24.69
CA GLY A 51 7.21 -13.22 -23.73
C GLY A 51 7.94 -14.53 -23.41
N PHE A 52 7.86 -15.53 -24.30
CA PHE A 52 8.51 -16.82 -24.12
C PHE A 52 9.91 -16.75 -24.74
N SER A 53 10.89 -16.41 -23.91
CA SER A 53 12.27 -16.23 -24.37
C SER A 53 13.01 -17.55 -24.53
N ALA A 54 14.15 -17.51 -25.22
CA ALA A 54 15.07 -18.64 -25.30
C ALA A 54 15.60 -19.06 -23.90
N ASP A 55 15.72 -18.10 -22.98
CA ASP A 55 16.14 -18.34 -21.60
C ASP A 55 15.05 -19.04 -20.79
N ASP A 56 13.78 -18.68 -20.96
CA ASP A 56 12.65 -19.40 -20.35
C ASP A 56 12.60 -20.85 -20.83
N ASN A 57 12.83 -21.05 -22.12
CA ASN A 57 12.91 -22.38 -22.70
C ASN A 57 14.09 -23.18 -22.14
N ALA A 58 15.24 -22.54 -21.89
CA ALA A 58 16.38 -23.17 -21.25
C ALA A 58 16.10 -23.50 -19.77
N GLN A 59 15.46 -22.61 -19.01
CA GLN A 59 15.07 -22.85 -17.63
C GLN A 59 14.06 -24.00 -17.49
N MET A 60 13.11 -24.11 -18.43
CA MET A 60 12.15 -25.23 -18.47
C MET A 60 12.81 -26.58 -18.73
N ARG A 61 13.98 -26.62 -19.40
CA ARG A 61 14.76 -27.85 -19.50
C ARG A 61 15.13 -28.32 -18.11
N PHE A 62 15.65 -27.46 -17.24
CA PHE A 62 16.10 -27.86 -15.91
C PHE A 62 14.98 -28.25 -14.93
N SER A 63 13.82 -27.60 -14.98
CA SER A 63 12.77 -27.79 -13.95
C SER A 63 11.89 -29.03 -14.14
N GLY A 64 11.85 -29.63 -15.34
CA GLY A 64 11.01 -30.79 -15.66
C GLY A 64 11.75 -32.13 -15.74
N ILE A 65 13.08 -32.11 -15.62
CA ILE A 65 13.95 -33.26 -15.86
C ILE A 65 13.96 -34.25 -14.67
N ASP A 66 13.80 -33.75 -13.44
CA ASP A 66 13.86 -34.55 -12.20
C ASP A 66 12.69 -35.54 -12.04
N VAL A 67 11.67 -35.44 -12.89
CA VAL A 67 10.51 -36.36 -12.91
C VAL A 67 10.81 -37.64 -13.68
N PHE A 68 11.85 -37.66 -14.51
CA PHE A 68 12.23 -38.82 -15.33
C PHE A 68 13.22 -39.72 -14.59
N ASP A 69 13.08 -41.04 -14.76
CA ASP A 69 14.02 -42.03 -14.20
C ASP A 69 15.43 -41.89 -14.80
N HIS A 70 15.54 -41.34 -16.02
CA HIS A 70 16.80 -41.05 -16.73
C HIS A 70 16.84 -39.60 -17.25
N PRO A 71 17.06 -38.62 -16.36
CA PRO A 71 17.17 -37.19 -16.64
C PRO A 71 17.98 -36.81 -17.89
N GLU A 72 19.15 -37.41 -18.01
CA GLU A 72 20.18 -37.16 -19.03
C GLU A 72 19.72 -37.48 -20.47
N LEU A 73 18.72 -38.35 -20.64
CA LEU A 73 18.17 -38.67 -21.97
C LEU A 73 17.14 -37.64 -22.44
N HIS A 74 16.65 -36.77 -21.55
CA HIS A 74 15.53 -35.88 -21.81
C HIS A 74 15.88 -34.39 -21.77
N GLU A 75 17.17 -34.06 -21.61
CA GLU A 75 17.68 -32.69 -21.48
C GLU A 75 17.22 -31.75 -22.61
N PHE A 76 17.12 -32.27 -23.85
CA PHE A 76 16.66 -31.50 -25.01
C PHE A 76 15.16 -31.66 -25.30
N SER A 77 14.54 -32.75 -24.84
CA SER A 77 13.15 -33.10 -25.18
C SER A 77 12.15 -32.21 -24.47
N VAL A 78 12.40 -31.86 -23.20
CA VAL A 78 11.48 -31.06 -22.38
C VAL A 78 11.32 -29.66 -22.95
N GLY A 79 12.42 -28.97 -23.24
CA GLY A 79 12.38 -27.64 -23.87
C GLY A 79 11.75 -27.67 -25.26
N GLN A 80 12.04 -28.71 -26.06
CA GLN A 80 11.42 -28.84 -27.38
C GLN A 80 9.91 -29.06 -27.31
N LEU A 81 9.40 -29.80 -26.32
CA LEU A 81 7.96 -29.94 -26.08
C LEU A 81 7.32 -28.62 -25.62
N ALA A 82 7.98 -27.88 -24.72
CA ALA A 82 7.53 -26.57 -24.26
C ALA A 82 7.41 -25.59 -25.44
N PHE A 83 8.47 -25.48 -26.25
CA PHE A 83 8.48 -24.69 -27.47
C PHE A 83 7.36 -25.10 -28.45
N ASN A 84 7.23 -26.39 -28.77
CA ASN A 84 6.19 -26.89 -29.67
C ASN A 84 4.78 -26.56 -29.15
N ARG A 85 4.55 -26.67 -27.84
CA ARG A 85 3.26 -26.34 -27.24
C ARG A 85 2.98 -24.84 -27.32
N SER A 86 3.97 -24.00 -27.07
CA SER A 86 3.84 -22.55 -27.15
C SER A 86 3.56 -22.09 -28.58
N ILE A 87 4.33 -22.58 -29.58
CA ILE A 87 4.11 -22.18 -30.97
C ILE A 87 2.75 -22.66 -31.49
N MET A 88 2.31 -23.86 -31.11
CA MET A 88 0.96 -24.34 -31.47
C MET A 88 -0.14 -23.42 -30.93
N LYS A 89 0.01 -22.90 -29.71
CA LYS A 89 -0.94 -21.93 -29.14
C LYS A 89 -0.94 -20.62 -29.93
N LEU A 90 0.25 -20.08 -30.27
CA LEU A 90 0.36 -18.86 -31.08
C LEU A 90 -0.28 -19.06 -32.46
N MET A 91 -0.04 -20.21 -33.09
CA MET A 91 -0.63 -20.54 -34.39
C MET A 91 -2.15 -20.66 -34.33
N GLN A 92 -2.69 -21.30 -33.29
CA GLN A 92 -4.14 -21.37 -33.08
C GLN A 92 -4.76 -19.99 -32.87
N ALA A 93 -4.11 -19.11 -32.08
CA ALA A 93 -4.56 -17.73 -31.89
C ALA A 93 -4.50 -16.91 -33.19
N SER A 94 -3.54 -17.22 -34.07
CA SER A 94 -3.40 -16.61 -35.39
C SER A 94 -4.35 -17.20 -36.46
N GLY A 95 -5.14 -18.23 -36.11
CA GLY A 95 -6.09 -18.89 -37.02
C GLY A 95 -5.53 -20.08 -37.81
N VAL A 96 -4.34 -20.58 -37.48
CA VAL A 96 -3.74 -21.79 -38.06
C VAL A 96 -3.92 -22.95 -37.09
N HIS A 97 -4.94 -23.77 -37.32
CA HIS A 97 -5.29 -24.90 -36.43
C HIS A 97 -4.59 -26.21 -36.78
N ASP A 98 -3.98 -26.32 -37.95
CA ASP A 98 -3.33 -27.52 -38.49
C ASP A 98 -1.79 -27.44 -38.43
N PHE A 99 -1.23 -26.55 -37.60
CA PHE A 99 0.22 -26.44 -37.42
C PHE A 99 0.79 -27.73 -36.83
N SER A 100 1.92 -28.19 -37.37
CA SER A 100 2.56 -29.45 -36.99
C SER A 100 4.08 -29.32 -36.97
N HIS A 101 4.76 -30.28 -36.33
CA HIS A 101 6.22 -30.32 -36.31
C HIS A 101 6.86 -30.42 -37.72
N LYS A 102 6.10 -30.85 -38.75
CA LYS A 102 6.58 -30.83 -40.15
C LYS A 102 6.82 -29.40 -40.65
N ASP A 103 6.04 -28.43 -40.18
CA ASP A 103 6.19 -27.02 -40.56
C ASP A 103 7.54 -26.45 -40.09
N LEU A 104 8.17 -27.08 -39.09
CA LEU A 104 9.51 -26.74 -38.59
C LEU A 104 10.60 -27.63 -39.20
N SER A 105 10.41 -28.94 -39.18
CA SER A 105 11.44 -29.91 -39.61
C SER A 105 11.62 -29.98 -41.12
N LYS A 106 10.57 -29.69 -41.90
CA LYS A 106 10.55 -29.70 -43.37
C LYS A 106 9.68 -28.55 -43.88
N PRO A 107 10.13 -27.30 -43.70
CA PRO A 107 9.33 -26.15 -44.09
C PRO A 107 9.18 -26.09 -45.61
N GLU A 108 7.95 -25.85 -46.07
CA GLU A 108 7.64 -25.70 -47.49
C GLU A 108 7.17 -24.27 -47.75
N TYR A 109 7.69 -23.63 -48.79
CA TYR A 109 7.40 -22.22 -49.10
C TYR A 109 5.89 -21.87 -49.09
N PRO A 110 5.00 -22.61 -49.78
CA PRO A 110 3.58 -22.27 -49.79
C PRO A 110 2.93 -22.34 -48.40
N ARG A 111 3.47 -23.16 -47.51
CA ARG A 111 2.99 -23.37 -46.15
C ARG A 111 3.51 -22.29 -45.21
N ILE A 112 4.81 -22.01 -45.25
CA ILE A 112 5.44 -20.93 -44.47
C ILE A 112 4.86 -19.56 -44.82
N ARG A 113 4.65 -19.29 -46.12
CA ARG A 113 4.00 -18.05 -46.58
C ARG A 113 2.62 -17.85 -45.92
N LYS A 114 1.81 -18.92 -45.81
CA LYS A 114 0.51 -18.86 -45.15
C LYS A 114 0.63 -18.65 -43.65
N ILE A 115 1.56 -19.34 -43.00
CA ILE A 115 1.80 -19.21 -41.57
C ILE A 115 2.19 -17.78 -41.22
N PHE A 116 3.15 -17.19 -41.93
CA PHE A 116 3.54 -15.79 -41.68
C PHE A 116 2.43 -14.80 -42.00
N SER A 117 1.64 -15.03 -43.05
CA SER A 117 0.45 -14.20 -43.33
C SER A 117 -0.53 -14.21 -42.15
N ALA A 118 -0.75 -15.37 -41.53
CA ALA A 118 -1.61 -15.51 -40.37
C ALA A 118 -1.07 -14.75 -39.15
N VAL A 119 0.22 -14.92 -38.87
CA VAL A 119 0.90 -14.26 -37.74
C VAL A 119 0.93 -12.74 -37.92
N ILE A 120 1.21 -12.25 -39.13
CA ILE A 120 1.18 -10.81 -39.43
C ILE A 120 -0.23 -10.26 -39.25
N ASN A 121 -1.26 -10.98 -39.70
CA ASN A 121 -2.65 -10.57 -39.48
C ASN A 121 -2.99 -10.50 -37.99
N PHE A 122 -2.53 -11.47 -37.20
CA PHE A 122 -2.66 -11.45 -35.75
C PHE A 122 -1.91 -10.27 -35.11
N ALA A 123 -0.71 -9.96 -35.59
CA ALA A 123 0.10 -8.84 -35.11
C ALA A 123 -0.62 -7.49 -35.32
N LYS A 124 -1.16 -7.27 -36.52
CA LYS A 124 -1.94 -6.07 -36.86
C LYS A 124 -3.19 -5.93 -35.98
N PHE A 125 -3.92 -7.04 -35.79
CA PHE A 125 -5.08 -7.04 -34.89
C PHE A 125 -4.69 -6.72 -33.44
N ARG A 126 -3.57 -7.28 -32.96
CA ARG A 126 -3.05 -6.96 -31.62
C ARG A 126 -2.74 -5.47 -31.50
N GLU A 127 -2.03 -4.89 -32.47
CA GLU A 127 -1.64 -3.49 -32.47
C GLU A 127 -2.86 -2.54 -32.40
N GLU A 128 -3.91 -2.82 -33.18
CA GLU A 128 -5.17 -2.07 -33.09
C GLU A 128 -5.77 -2.10 -31.67
N LYS A 129 -5.67 -3.25 -30.98
CA LYS A 129 -6.19 -3.43 -29.62
C LYS A 129 -5.27 -2.88 -28.52
N VAL A 130 -3.97 -2.75 -28.76
CA VAL A 130 -3.01 -2.19 -27.79
C VAL A 130 -3.44 -0.80 -27.35
N SER A 131 -3.88 0.06 -28.27
CA SER A 131 -4.37 1.42 -27.94
C SER A 131 -5.52 1.46 -26.93
N THR A 132 -6.41 0.45 -26.97
CA THR A 132 -7.50 0.32 -25.99
C THR A 132 -6.99 -0.26 -24.68
N PHE A 133 -6.01 -1.17 -24.74
CA PHE A 133 -5.40 -1.78 -23.56
C PHE A 133 -4.55 -0.77 -22.77
N GLU A 134 -3.83 0.13 -23.44
CA GLU A 134 -3.04 1.20 -22.82
C GLU A 134 -3.89 2.06 -21.88
N GLN A 135 -5.13 2.38 -22.26
CA GLN A 135 -6.06 3.13 -21.41
C GLN A 135 -6.39 2.37 -20.11
N PHE A 136 -6.54 1.04 -20.18
CA PHE A 136 -6.78 0.22 -19.01
C PHE A 136 -5.53 0.06 -18.14
N VAL A 137 -4.34 -0.02 -18.75
CA VAL A 137 -3.07 -0.03 -18.03
C VAL A 137 -2.90 1.27 -17.26
N GLU A 138 -3.06 2.42 -17.92
CA GLU A 138 -2.97 3.74 -17.29
C GLU A 138 -4.01 3.89 -16.16
N ALA A 139 -5.26 3.49 -16.39
CA ALA A 139 -6.29 3.53 -15.36
C ALA A 139 -5.94 2.65 -14.14
N THR A 140 -5.36 1.47 -14.38
CA THR A 140 -4.94 0.55 -13.33
C THR A 140 -3.76 1.12 -12.54
N GLU A 141 -2.77 1.71 -13.21
CA GLU A 141 -1.63 2.35 -12.57
C GLU A 141 -2.07 3.55 -11.73
N ASN A 142 -2.98 4.38 -12.24
CA ASN A 142 -3.56 5.50 -11.50
C ASN A 142 -4.29 5.02 -10.23
N LEU A 143 -5.14 4.00 -10.33
CA LEU A 143 -5.81 3.41 -9.16
C LEU A 143 -4.82 2.84 -8.14
N GLN A 144 -3.74 2.21 -8.61
CA GLN A 144 -2.72 1.66 -7.74
C GLN A 144 -1.95 2.77 -7.00
N ASN A 145 -1.68 3.89 -7.68
CA ASN A 145 -1.06 5.07 -7.07
C ASN A 145 -1.99 5.72 -6.03
N GLU A 146 -3.27 5.90 -6.36
CA GLU A 146 -4.27 6.43 -5.42
C GLU A 146 -4.38 5.56 -4.17
N LYS A 147 -4.44 4.23 -4.35
CA LYS A 147 -4.45 3.27 -3.24
C LYS A 147 -3.21 3.44 -2.36
N SER A 148 -2.02 3.50 -2.96
CA SER A 148 -0.76 3.70 -2.22
C SER A 148 -0.77 4.98 -1.38
N VAL A 149 -1.29 6.09 -1.92
CA VAL A 149 -1.42 7.35 -1.17
C VAL A 149 -2.37 7.21 0.02
N VAL A 150 -3.51 6.53 -0.16
CA VAL A 150 -4.49 6.30 0.91
C VAL A 150 -3.91 5.37 1.98
N ASP A 151 -3.24 4.29 1.60
CA ASP A 151 -2.63 3.33 2.51
C ASP A 151 -1.55 4.01 3.38
N ASN A 152 -0.67 4.81 2.76
CA ASN A 152 0.35 5.58 3.50
C ASN A 152 -0.28 6.55 4.52
N LYS A 153 -1.36 7.24 4.12
CA LYS A 153 -2.07 8.15 5.03
C LYS A 153 -2.79 7.41 6.16
N PHE A 154 -3.33 6.22 5.87
CA PHE A 154 -3.96 5.36 6.86
C PHE A 154 -2.93 4.90 7.91
N GLU A 155 -1.75 4.48 7.48
CA GLU A 155 -0.65 4.12 8.37
C GLU A 155 -0.21 5.30 9.24
N GLU A 156 -0.03 6.48 8.66
CA GLU A 156 0.34 7.70 9.39
C GLU A 156 -0.70 8.04 10.47
N LEU A 157 -1.99 8.08 10.11
CA LEU A 157 -3.07 8.37 11.04
C LEU A 157 -3.19 7.30 12.13
N THR A 158 -2.92 6.05 11.81
CA THR A 158 -2.92 4.94 12.78
C THR A 158 -1.83 5.15 13.83
N VAL A 159 -0.62 5.53 13.41
CA VAL A 159 0.48 5.85 14.35
C VAL A 159 0.12 7.04 15.24
N GLN A 160 -0.39 8.13 14.66
CA GLN A 160 -0.81 9.32 15.43
C GLN A 160 -1.89 8.97 16.46
N LEU A 161 -2.87 8.15 16.07
CA LEU A 161 -3.94 7.70 16.94
C LEU A 161 -3.42 6.85 18.11
N HIS A 162 -2.44 5.97 17.86
CA HIS A 162 -1.78 5.21 18.93
C HIS A 162 -1.02 6.11 19.91
N GLN A 163 -0.29 7.10 19.41
CA GLN A 163 0.44 8.07 20.24
C GLN A 163 -0.52 8.88 21.12
N LEU A 164 -1.60 9.43 20.55
CA LEU A 164 -2.61 10.18 21.30
C LEU A 164 -3.30 9.33 22.37
N ARG A 165 -3.59 8.06 22.08
CA ARG A 165 -4.15 7.13 23.08
C ARG A 165 -3.18 6.85 24.22
N ALA A 166 -1.89 6.67 23.91
CA ALA A 166 -0.86 6.46 24.92
C ALA A 166 -0.69 7.70 25.81
N GLN A 167 -0.64 8.90 25.20
CA GLN A 167 -0.56 10.16 25.93
C GLN A 167 -1.76 10.37 26.85
N ARG A 168 -2.99 10.19 26.36
CA ARG A 168 -4.20 10.28 27.20
C ARG A 168 -4.15 9.33 28.40
N LYS A 169 -3.70 8.09 28.19
CA LYS A 169 -3.57 7.09 29.26
C LYS A 169 -2.55 7.49 30.33
N GLN A 170 -1.50 8.24 29.96
CA GLN A 170 -0.50 8.76 30.89
C GLN A 170 -1.00 10.01 31.64
N GLU A 171 -1.76 10.87 30.96
CA GLU A 171 -2.30 12.12 31.54
C GLU A 171 -3.48 11.88 32.48
N GLU A 172 -4.29 10.84 32.22
CA GLU A 172 -5.48 10.50 33.01
C GLU A 172 -5.23 10.40 34.53
N PRO A 173 -4.21 9.66 35.05
CA PRO A 173 -3.94 9.63 36.49
C PRO A 173 -3.43 10.98 37.02
N ILE A 174 -2.73 11.78 36.22
CA ILE A 174 -2.23 13.10 36.62
C ILE A 174 -3.41 14.06 36.81
N ILE A 175 -4.34 14.07 35.86
CA ILE A 175 -5.56 14.88 35.94
C ILE A 175 -6.39 14.48 37.15
N GLN A 176 -6.58 13.17 37.38
CA GLN A 176 -7.31 12.67 38.56
C GLN A 176 -6.63 13.08 39.86
N GLY A 177 -5.29 13.01 39.94
CA GLY A 177 -4.53 13.45 41.11
C GLY A 177 -4.69 14.94 41.40
N LEU A 178 -4.58 15.79 40.38
CA LEU A 178 -4.77 17.24 40.49
C LEU A 178 -6.21 17.60 40.87
N GLN A 179 -7.20 16.87 40.37
CA GLN A 179 -8.60 17.05 40.76
C GLN A 179 -8.80 16.75 42.26
N GLN A 180 -8.26 15.64 42.75
CA GLN A 180 -8.34 15.29 44.18
C GLN A 180 -7.59 16.29 45.07
N GLU A 181 -6.46 16.83 44.61
CA GLU A 181 -5.72 17.86 45.34
C GLU A 181 -6.51 19.18 45.41
N ASN A 182 -7.12 19.60 44.29
CA ASN A 182 -7.99 20.77 44.26
C ASN A 182 -9.19 20.61 45.21
N GLU A 183 -9.85 19.45 45.21
CA GLU A 183 -10.95 19.15 46.13
C GLU A 183 -10.51 19.27 47.60
N LYS A 184 -9.35 18.72 47.96
CA LYS A 184 -8.80 18.83 49.32
C LYS A 184 -8.48 20.28 49.70
N MET A 185 -7.89 21.05 48.78
CA MET A 185 -7.61 22.47 49.04
C MET A 185 -8.91 23.27 49.22
N GLU A 186 -9.95 23.00 48.43
CA GLU A 186 -11.26 23.63 48.60
C GLU A 186 -11.88 23.31 49.97
N GLU A 187 -11.79 22.06 50.43
CA GLU A 187 -12.25 21.66 51.75
C GLU A 187 -11.48 22.38 52.87
N GLN A 188 -10.15 22.48 52.74
CA GLN A 188 -9.30 23.21 53.69
C GLN A 188 -9.64 24.71 53.72
N ILE A 189 -9.89 25.33 52.57
CA ILE A 189 -10.31 26.73 52.50
C ILE A 189 -11.64 26.91 53.22
N LYS A 190 -12.60 25.99 53.01
CA LYS A 190 -13.90 26.04 53.71
C LYS A 190 -13.74 25.91 55.22
N SER A 191 -12.93 24.97 55.72
CA SER A 191 -12.71 24.79 57.15
C SER A 191 -12.00 25.99 57.79
N LEU A 192 -10.93 26.48 57.16
CA LEU A 192 -10.20 27.66 57.64
C LEU A 192 -11.06 28.92 57.64
N ASN A 193 -11.96 29.09 56.67
CA ASN A 193 -12.91 30.20 56.68
C ASN A 193 -13.89 30.13 57.86
N VAL A 194 -14.36 28.93 58.22
CA VAL A 194 -15.20 28.73 59.41
C VAL A 194 -14.42 29.04 60.69
N GLU A 195 -13.20 28.53 60.82
CA GLU A 195 -12.32 28.83 61.97
C GLU A 195 -12.02 30.33 62.08
N GLN A 196 -11.72 30.99 60.96
CA GLN A 196 -11.49 32.42 60.92
C GLN A 196 -12.72 33.20 61.38
N SER A 197 -13.93 32.80 60.96
CA SER A 197 -15.19 33.41 61.39
C SER A 197 -15.40 33.26 62.90
N ASN A 198 -15.17 32.06 63.44
CA ASN A 198 -15.30 31.77 64.87
C ASN A 198 -14.30 32.57 65.72
N LEU A 199 -13.04 32.65 65.28
CA LEU A 199 -12.00 33.44 65.95
C LEU A 199 -12.33 34.93 65.93
N LYS A 200 -12.85 35.46 64.82
CA LYS A 200 -13.32 36.86 64.72
C LYS A 200 -14.44 37.14 65.72
N ALA A 201 -15.42 36.24 65.85
CA ALA A 201 -16.50 36.36 66.84
C ALA A 201 -15.94 36.38 68.28
N LYS A 202 -15.03 35.45 68.61
CA LYS A 202 -14.41 35.37 69.93
C LYS A 202 -13.54 36.59 70.27
N ILE A 203 -12.80 37.13 69.28
CA ILE A 203 -12.06 38.39 69.44
C ILE A 203 -13.03 39.54 69.72
N HIS A 204 -14.19 39.58 69.06
CA HIS A 204 -15.20 40.59 69.31
C HIS A 204 -15.77 40.50 70.74
N GLU A 205 -16.15 39.30 71.19
CA GLU A 205 -16.61 39.06 72.56
C GLU A 205 -15.56 39.44 73.61
N MET A 206 -14.31 39.02 73.43
CA MET A 206 -13.23 39.38 74.36
C MET A 206 -12.97 40.89 74.40
N LYS A 207 -13.10 41.60 73.27
CA LYS A 207 -13.01 43.07 73.24
C LYS A 207 -14.15 43.73 74.00
N GLN A 208 -15.39 43.24 73.85
CA GLN A 208 -16.54 43.72 74.62
C GLN A 208 -16.33 43.49 76.12
N HIS A 209 -15.95 42.27 76.51
CA HIS A 209 -15.73 41.94 77.92
C HIS A 209 -14.58 42.74 78.54
N ARG A 210 -13.50 42.98 77.78
CA ARG A 210 -12.40 43.86 78.22
C ARG A 210 -12.88 45.29 78.43
N GLN A 211 -13.76 45.80 77.56
CA GLN A 211 -14.34 47.14 77.72
C GLN A 211 -15.18 47.20 79.00
N GLU A 212 -16.07 46.24 79.22
CA GLU A 212 -16.89 46.15 80.44
C GLU A 212 -16.05 46.13 81.72
N LEU A 213 -14.97 45.34 81.74
CA LEU A 213 -14.05 45.28 82.88
C LEU A 213 -13.28 46.58 83.07
N SER A 214 -12.89 47.26 81.98
CA SER A 214 -12.26 48.57 82.04
C SER A 214 -13.21 49.60 82.64
N ASP A 215 -14.46 49.64 82.19
CA ASP A 215 -15.49 50.56 82.69
C ASP A 215 -15.78 50.31 84.18
N LYS A 216 -15.85 49.04 84.60
CA LYS A 216 -15.98 48.65 86.02
C LYS A 216 -14.78 49.10 86.85
N ARG A 217 -13.55 48.88 86.37
CA ARG A 217 -12.33 49.33 87.05
C ARG A 217 -12.34 50.85 87.21
N ASP A 218 -12.70 51.59 86.17
CA ASP A 218 -12.72 53.05 86.19
C ASP A 218 -13.79 53.57 87.15
N HIS A 219 -14.94 52.90 87.22
CA HIS A 219 -15.98 53.15 88.22
C HIS A 219 -15.50 52.90 89.65
N ASP A 220 -14.90 51.73 89.94
CA ASP A 220 -14.39 51.38 91.26
C ASP A 220 -13.26 52.33 91.69
N GLN A 221 -12.38 52.71 90.76
CA GLN A 221 -11.30 53.66 90.99
C GLN A 221 -11.84 55.05 91.35
N PHE A 222 -12.89 55.51 90.66
CA PHE A 222 -13.59 56.76 90.99
C PHE A 222 -14.23 56.69 92.39
N ALA A 223 -14.96 55.61 92.69
CA ALA A 223 -15.60 55.40 93.99
C ALA A 223 -14.58 55.38 95.15
N LEU A 224 -13.43 54.69 94.97
CA LEU A 224 -12.32 54.70 95.93
C LEU A 224 -11.74 56.10 96.15
N LEU A 225 -11.63 56.90 95.09
CA LEU A 225 -11.15 58.28 95.17
C LEU A 225 -12.13 59.15 95.98
N THR A 226 -13.43 59.03 95.72
CA THR A 226 -14.48 59.72 96.48
C THR A 226 -14.44 59.33 97.96
N LEU A 227 -14.41 58.04 98.28
CA LEU A 227 -14.29 57.54 99.65
C LEU A 227 -13.02 58.03 100.34
N LYS A 228 -11.87 58.03 99.65
CA LYS A 228 -10.62 58.60 100.20
C LYS A 228 -10.75 60.09 100.50
N THR A 229 -11.41 60.87 99.62
CA THR A 229 -11.66 62.30 99.88
C THR A 229 -12.64 62.56 101.00
N GLU A 230 -13.57 61.65 101.27
CA GLU A 230 -14.49 61.74 102.41
C GLU A 230 -13.78 61.40 103.73
N VAL A 231 -12.96 60.34 103.74
CA VAL A 231 -12.15 59.95 104.92
C VAL A 231 -11.13 61.02 105.29
N SER A 232 -10.56 61.73 104.32
CA SER A 232 -9.60 62.83 104.59
C SER A 232 -10.25 64.16 105.01
N LYS A 233 -11.59 64.24 105.00
CA LYS A 233 -12.36 65.38 105.52
C LYS A 233 -12.89 65.16 106.94
N LEU A 234 -12.78 63.93 107.46
CA LEU A 234 -13.06 63.55 108.85
C LEU A 234 -11.80 63.68 109.71
#